data_AF-A0A183I8U6-F1
#
_entry.id   AF-A0A183I8U6-F1
#
_cell.length_a   1.000
_cell.length_b   1.000
_cell.length_c   1.000
_cell.angle_alpha   90.00
_cell.angle_beta   90.00
_cell.angle_gamma   90.00
#
_symmetry.space_group_name_H-M   'P 1'
#
loop_
_entity.id
_entity.type
_entity.pdbx_description
1 polymer ?
#
loop_
_entity_poly.entity_id
_entity_poly.type
_entity_poly.pdbx_seq_one_letter_code
_entity_poly.pdbx_strand_id
1 'polypeptide(L)'
;MSRKAIAGEQPAVDVDSLLTYLEAEHKVLKILLSRRVEVSKRCIHVQRETRQMVIDKVDGSGGGGDTKQQRSSTLDLRYIKDVHTLDYKLNKMRINESKWRQRELLYYDPKKVMLIYHGSEFVLNVSVFAFEKSSDCDCWVSGLQYLREETASTPHPLIIERWLRKEFYSLCEPPSLTISVKVLKLFIQQRLQCKISSKGLQELVNVSFDLRLML
;
A
#
# COMPACT_ATOMS: atom_id res chain seq x y z
N MET A 1 18.33 -40.63 -29.80
CA MET A 1 16.99 -40.00 -29.80
C MET A 1 16.95 -38.96 -28.70
N SER A 2 17.24 -37.71 -29.03
CA SER A 2 17.28 -36.59 -28.08
C SER A 2 15.88 -35.98 -27.93
N ARG A 3 15.34 -35.97 -26.71
CA ARG A 3 14.17 -35.15 -26.37
C ARG A 3 14.67 -33.85 -25.74
N LYS A 4 14.70 -32.79 -26.54
CA LYS A 4 14.77 -31.40 -26.06
C LYS A 4 13.46 -31.12 -25.33
N ALA A 5 13.53 -30.88 -24.02
CA ALA A 5 12.44 -30.26 -23.28
C ALA A 5 12.44 -28.77 -23.63
N ILE A 6 11.35 -28.32 -24.21
CA ILE A 6 11.08 -26.91 -24.51
C ILE A 6 10.65 -26.30 -23.18
N ALA A 7 11.59 -25.64 -22.49
CA ALA A 7 11.23 -24.71 -21.44
C ALA A 7 10.50 -23.55 -22.12
N GLY A 8 9.18 -23.51 -21.95
CA GLY A 8 8.38 -22.35 -22.31
C GLY A 8 8.80 -21.20 -21.42
N GLU A 9 9.71 -20.38 -21.93
CA GLU A 9 10.06 -19.08 -21.36
C GLU A 9 8.79 -18.24 -21.43
N GLN A 10 8.06 -18.14 -20.31
CA GLN A 10 7.01 -17.13 -20.18
C GLN A 10 7.67 -15.78 -20.47
N PRO A 11 7.06 -14.91 -21.29
CA PRO A 11 7.66 -13.61 -21.56
C PRO A 11 7.87 -12.91 -20.23
N ALA A 12 9.12 -12.56 -19.94
CA ALA A 12 9.47 -11.85 -18.73
C ALA A 12 8.62 -10.58 -18.70
N VAL A 13 7.63 -10.55 -17.79
CA VAL A 13 6.83 -9.36 -17.56
C VAL A 13 7.83 -8.27 -17.21
N ASP A 14 7.88 -7.21 -18.00
CA ASP A 14 8.77 -6.09 -17.70
C ASP A 14 8.31 -5.47 -16.38
N VAL A 15 9.07 -5.78 -15.33
CA VAL A 15 8.76 -5.40 -13.96
C VAL A 15 8.70 -3.89 -13.85
N ASP A 16 9.58 -3.15 -14.52
CA ASP A 16 9.63 -1.70 -14.39
C ASP A 16 8.40 -1.03 -15.03
N SER A 17 7.96 -1.53 -16.19
CA SER A 17 6.66 -1.14 -16.78
C SER A 17 5.48 -1.45 -15.85
N LEU A 18 5.49 -2.61 -15.18
CA LEU A 18 4.45 -2.98 -14.22
C LEU A 18 4.44 -2.07 -12.98
N LEU A 19 5.61 -1.71 -12.46
CA LEU A 19 5.75 -0.81 -11.32
C LEU A 19 5.35 0.62 -11.69
N THR A 20 5.77 1.10 -12.87
CA THR A 20 5.36 2.41 -13.41
C THR A 20 3.83 2.47 -13.56
N TYR A 21 3.23 1.38 -14.03
CA TYR A 21 1.78 1.26 -14.10
C TYR A 21 1.12 1.35 -12.72
N LEU A 22 1.66 0.68 -11.71
CA LEU A 22 1.15 0.77 -10.32
C LEU A 22 1.32 2.16 -9.68
N GLU A 23 2.36 2.90 -10.05
CA GLU A 23 2.60 4.27 -9.59
C GLU A 23 1.61 5.27 -10.19
N ALA A 24 1.01 4.94 -11.34
CA ALA A 24 -0.06 5.74 -11.92
C ALA A 24 -1.38 5.58 -11.13
N GLU A 25 -2.18 6.64 -11.16
CA GLU A 25 -3.48 6.68 -10.49
C GLU A 25 -4.53 5.78 -11.16
N HIS A 26 -5.12 4.88 -10.38
CA HIS A 26 -6.17 3.96 -10.82
C HIS A 26 -7.47 4.18 -10.03
N LYS A 27 -8.56 4.42 -10.76
CA LYS A 27 -9.90 4.55 -10.16
C LYS A 27 -10.50 3.17 -9.91
N VAL A 28 -10.94 2.93 -8.68
CA VAL A 28 -11.53 1.66 -8.24
C VAL A 28 -12.72 1.88 -7.32
N LEU A 29 -13.52 0.83 -7.13
CA LEU A 29 -14.52 0.77 -6.07
C LEU A 29 -13.92 0.04 -4.86
N LYS A 30 -13.77 0.73 -3.74
CA LYS A 30 -13.44 0.10 -2.46
C LYS A 30 -14.72 -0.41 -1.81
N ILE A 31 -14.78 -1.71 -1.53
CA ILE A 31 -15.93 -2.39 -0.93
C ILE A 31 -15.60 -2.73 0.52
N LEU A 32 -16.41 -2.22 1.45
CA LEU A 32 -16.31 -2.53 2.88
C LEU A 32 -17.39 -3.54 3.26
N LEU A 33 -16.97 -4.66 3.81
CA LEU A 33 -17.80 -5.81 4.14
C LEU A 33 -18.11 -5.80 5.63
N SER A 34 -18.90 -4.80 6.02
CA SER A 34 -19.41 -4.59 7.39
C SER A 34 -20.82 -5.19 7.52
N ARG A 35 -21.57 -4.84 8.59
CA ARG A 35 -22.99 -5.24 8.75
C ARG A 35 -23.88 -4.83 7.55
N ARG A 36 -23.50 -3.76 6.86
CA ARG A 36 -24.02 -3.35 5.56
C ARG A 36 -22.84 -3.16 4.63
N VAL A 37 -23.02 -3.55 3.38
CA VAL A 37 -21.98 -3.34 2.36
C VAL A 37 -21.94 -1.87 1.98
N GLU A 38 -20.75 -1.28 2.11
CA GLU A 38 -20.51 0.10 1.73
C GLU A 38 -19.52 0.13 0.56
N VAL A 39 -19.87 0.89 -0.47
CA VAL A 39 -19.07 1.01 -1.70
C VAL A 39 -18.67 2.47 -1.86
N SER A 40 -17.38 2.70 -2.10
CA SER A 40 -16.87 4.06 -2.31
C SER A 40 -15.89 4.10 -3.47
N LYS A 41 -16.02 5.13 -4.32
CA LYS A 41 -15.04 5.42 -5.37
C LYS A 41 -13.74 5.91 -4.73
N ARG A 42 -12.62 5.31 -5.11
CA ARG A 42 -11.28 5.64 -4.63
C ARG A 42 -10.30 5.69 -5.79
N CYS A 43 -9.26 6.49 -5.62
CA CYS A 43 -8.07 6.43 -6.45
C CYS A 43 -7.00 5.65 -5.68
N ILE A 44 -6.29 4.75 -6.35
CA ILE A 44 -5.21 3.97 -5.76
C ILE A 44 -3.95 4.13 -6.61
N HIS A 45 -2.80 4.20 -5.95
CA HIS A 45 -1.48 4.17 -6.58
C HIS A 45 -0.46 3.62 -5.58
N VAL A 46 0.67 3.15 -6.08
CA VAL A 46 1.81 2.71 -5.25
C VAL A 46 2.83 3.82 -5.17
N GLN A 47 3.32 4.10 -3.96
CA GLN A 47 4.49 4.91 -3.71
C GLN A 47 5.68 3.98 -3.44
N ARG A 48 6.51 3.75 -4.48
CA ARG A 48 7.61 2.77 -4.44
C ARG A 48 8.67 3.11 -3.40
N GLU A 49 8.95 4.39 -3.20
CA GLU A 49 9.94 4.90 -2.25
C GLU A 49 9.59 4.60 -0.78
N THR A 50 8.30 4.63 -0.41
CA THR A 50 7.82 4.35 0.96
C THR A 50 7.30 2.93 1.12
N ARG A 51 7.13 2.20 0.00
CA ARG A 51 6.44 0.91 -0.09
C ARG A 51 5.06 1.00 0.55
N GLN A 52 4.27 1.96 0.09
CA GLN A 52 2.88 2.13 0.48
C GLN A 52 1.97 2.10 -0.73
N MET A 53 0.82 1.46 -0.59
CA MET A 53 -0.32 1.67 -1.46
C MET A 53 -1.14 2.81 -0.87
N VAL A 54 -1.29 3.90 -1.61
CA VAL A 54 -2.09 5.06 -1.24
C VAL A 54 -3.50 4.87 -1.77
N ILE A 55 -4.50 5.25 -0.97
CA ILE A 55 -5.92 5.11 -1.29
C ILE A 55 -6.59 6.46 -0.99
N ASP A 56 -6.78 7.23 -2.05
CA ASP A 56 -7.36 8.56 -2.03
C ASP A 56 -8.83 8.56 -2.42
N LYS A 57 -9.53 9.63 -2.08
CA LYS A 57 -10.85 9.88 -2.65
C LYS A 57 -10.68 10.31 -4.11
N VAL A 58 -11.64 9.94 -4.94
CA VAL A 58 -11.74 10.54 -6.28
C VAL A 58 -12.35 11.94 -6.11
N ASP A 59 -11.62 12.98 -6.51
CA ASP A 59 -12.10 14.36 -6.47
C ASP A 59 -13.38 14.49 -7.30
N GLY A 60 -14.44 15.03 -6.68
CA GLY A 60 -15.78 15.17 -7.30
C GLY A 60 -16.97 14.93 -6.37
N SER A 61 -16.78 14.39 -5.16
CA SER A 61 -17.82 14.42 -4.12
C SER A 61 -17.73 15.71 -3.31
N GLY A 62 -17.98 16.84 -3.98
CA GLY A 62 -18.12 18.15 -3.35
C GLY A 62 -19.36 18.17 -2.45
N GLY A 63 -19.12 18.24 -1.15
CA GLY A 63 -20.13 18.50 -0.13
C GLY A 63 -19.41 19.08 1.06
N GLY A 64 -19.47 20.41 1.17
CA GLY A 64 -18.93 21.15 2.32
C GLY A 64 -19.49 20.57 3.61
N GLY A 65 -18.60 20.06 4.44
CA GLY A 65 -18.98 19.37 5.67
C GLY A 65 -17.72 18.99 6.42
N ASP A 66 -17.39 19.82 7.39
CA ASP A 66 -16.33 19.62 8.36
C ASP A 66 -16.62 18.32 9.15
N THR A 67 -16.03 17.20 8.73
CA THR A 67 -16.16 15.93 9.46
C THR A 67 -14.88 15.13 9.33
N LYS A 68 -14.27 14.85 10.49
CA LYS A 68 -12.99 14.14 10.75
C LYS A 68 -12.82 12.73 10.10
N GLN A 69 -13.66 12.32 9.17
CA GLN A 69 -13.70 11.00 8.51
C GLN A 69 -13.21 11.00 7.05
N GLN A 70 -12.73 12.12 6.52
CA GLN A 70 -12.37 12.26 5.12
C GLN A 70 -10.85 12.36 4.90
N ARG A 71 -10.08 11.29 5.17
CA ARG A 71 -8.63 11.28 4.87
C ARG A 71 -8.27 10.20 3.87
N SER A 72 -7.29 10.52 3.03
CA SER A 72 -6.44 9.54 2.35
C SER A 72 -6.00 8.47 3.35
N SER A 73 -6.05 7.21 2.95
CA SER A 73 -5.58 6.09 3.76
C SER A 73 -4.45 5.39 3.03
N THR A 74 -3.43 4.95 3.76
CA THR A 74 -2.31 4.20 3.19
C THR A 74 -2.27 2.78 3.74
N LEU A 75 -1.83 1.84 2.91
CA LEU A 75 -1.53 0.46 3.28
C LEU A 75 -0.04 0.21 3.07
N ASP A 76 0.69 -0.02 4.17
CA ASP A 76 2.10 -0.39 4.10
C ASP A 76 2.26 -1.81 3.54
N LEU A 77 3.00 -1.95 2.45
CA LEU A 77 3.15 -3.20 1.72
C LEU A 77 3.80 -4.31 2.59
N ARG A 78 4.53 -3.95 3.65
CA ARG A 78 5.08 -4.91 4.62
C ARG A 78 4.02 -5.72 5.36
N TYR A 79 2.82 -5.17 5.50
CA TYR A 79 1.72 -5.85 6.17
C TYR A 79 0.89 -6.71 5.22
N ILE A 80 1.11 -6.64 3.90
CA ILE A 80 0.43 -7.50 2.93
C ILE A 80 0.94 -8.93 3.11
N LYS A 81 0.02 -9.85 3.39
CA LYS A 81 0.30 -11.27 3.55
C LYS A 81 -0.07 -12.06 2.31
N ASP A 82 -1.10 -11.64 1.60
CA ASP A 82 -1.58 -12.33 0.40
C ASP A 82 -2.42 -11.38 -0.48
N VAL A 83 -2.40 -11.57 -1.81
CA VAL A 83 -3.18 -10.78 -2.78
C VAL A 83 -3.70 -11.70 -3.87
N HIS A 84 -5.01 -11.69 -4.14
CA HIS A 84 -5.62 -12.53 -5.16
C HIS A 84 -6.83 -11.87 -5.80
N THR A 85 -7.24 -12.36 -6.97
CA THR A 85 -8.58 -12.10 -7.49
C THR A 85 -9.63 -12.91 -6.73
N LEU A 86 -10.88 -12.44 -6.74
CA LEU A 86 -12.01 -13.21 -6.23
C LEU A 86 -12.19 -14.52 -7.02
N ASP A 87 -12.00 -14.45 -8.34
CA ASP A 87 -11.98 -15.62 -9.24
C ASP A 87 -11.00 -16.71 -8.78
N TYR A 88 -9.77 -16.34 -8.44
CA TYR A 88 -8.77 -17.29 -7.93
C TYR A 88 -9.26 -17.99 -6.65
N LYS A 89 -9.85 -17.24 -5.71
CA LYS A 89 -10.31 -17.82 -4.44
C LYS A 89 -11.52 -18.74 -4.62
N LEU A 90 -12.45 -18.40 -5.52
CA LEU A 90 -13.61 -19.23 -5.86
C LEU A 90 -13.22 -20.49 -6.63
N ASN A 91 -12.55 -20.31 -7.76
CA ASN A 91 -12.41 -21.35 -8.77
C ASN A 91 -11.14 -22.20 -8.59
N LYS A 92 -10.05 -21.62 -8.09
CA LYS A 92 -8.77 -22.33 -7.90
C LYS A 92 -8.60 -22.86 -6.48
N MET A 93 -8.86 -22.04 -5.47
CA MET A 93 -8.78 -22.47 -4.06
C MET A 93 -10.02 -23.26 -3.59
N ARG A 94 -11.11 -23.27 -4.37
CA ARG A 94 -12.39 -23.94 -4.05
C ARG A 94 -12.92 -23.55 -2.66
N ILE A 95 -12.73 -22.30 -2.27
CA ILE A 95 -13.28 -21.80 -1.02
C ILE A 95 -14.80 -21.74 -1.18
N ASN A 96 -15.50 -22.55 -0.39
CA ASN A 96 -16.94 -22.75 -0.52
C ASN A 96 -17.71 -21.43 -0.38
N GLU A 97 -18.53 -21.11 -1.39
CA GLU A 97 -19.42 -19.93 -1.46
C GLU A 97 -20.30 -19.77 -0.22
N SER A 98 -20.71 -20.89 0.42
CA SER A 98 -21.54 -20.89 1.63
C SER A 98 -20.82 -20.38 2.89
N LYS A 99 -19.49 -20.37 2.92
CA LYS A 99 -18.68 -19.91 4.06
C LYS A 99 -18.25 -18.45 3.94
N TRP A 100 -18.44 -17.81 2.78
CA TRP A 100 -18.15 -16.39 2.65
C TRP A 100 -19.28 -15.54 3.20
N ARG A 101 -18.96 -14.80 4.27
CA ARG A 101 -19.80 -13.74 4.87
C ARG A 101 -19.97 -12.51 3.95
N GLN A 102 -19.85 -12.70 2.64
CA GLN A 102 -19.59 -11.66 1.64
C GLN A 102 -20.27 -12.01 0.31
N ARG A 103 -21.48 -12.59 0.35
CA ARG A 103 -22.26 -12.95 -0.86
C ARG A 103 -22.46 -11.75 -1.79
N GLU A 104 -22.42 -10.55 -1.24
CA GLU A 104 -22.51 -9.29 -1.95
C GLU A 104 -21.35 -9.07 -2.93
N LEU A 105 -20.20 -9.72 -2.74
CA LEU A 105 -19.12 -9.69 -3.72
C LEU A 105 -19.47 -10.43 -5.02
N LEU A 106 -20.42 -11.37 -4.98
CA LEU A 106 -20.87 -12.11 -6.16
C LEU A 106 -21.67 -11.24 -7.14
N TYR A 107 -22.06 -10.03 -6.75
CA TYR A 107 -22.66 -9.05 -7.67
C TYR A 107 -21.63 -8.41 -8.62
N TYR A 108 -20.33 -8.60 -8.35
CA TYR A 108 -19.24 -8.10 -9.17
C TYR A 108 -18.63 -9.24 -9.98
N ASP A 109 -18.07 -8.90 -11.14
CA ASP A 109 -17.27 -9.84 -11.93
C ASP A 109 -16.06 -10.31 -11.09
N PRO A 110 -15.94 -11.61 -10.76
CA PRO A 110 -14.87 -12.11 -9.89
C PRO A 110 -13.46 -11.86 -10.44
N LYS A 111 -13.30 -11.69 -11.75
CA LYS A 111 -12.00 -11.37 -12.37
C LYS A 111 -11.60 -9.91 -12.21
N LYS A 112 -12.54 -9.04 -11.85
CA LYS A 112 -12.32 -7.60 -11.63
C LYS A 112 -12.20 -7.24 -10.15
N VAL A 113 -12.32 -8.21 -9.25
CA VAL A 113 -12.28 -7.98 -7.80
C VAL A 113 -10.95 -8.48 -7.25
N MET A 114 -10.17 -7.56 -6.68
CA MET A 114 -8.94 -7.84 -5.95
C MET A 114 -9.21 -7.90 -4.45
N LEU A 115 -8.61 -8.90 -3.80
CA LEU A 115 -8.62 -9.13 -2.37
C LEU A 115 -7.19 -9.00 -1.82
N ILE A 116 -6.98 -8.08 -0.88
CA ILE A 116 -5.71 -7.90 -0.18
C ILE A 116 -5.88 -8.34 1.26
N TYR A 117 -5.16 -9.38 1.67
CA TYR A 117 -5.09 -9.84 3.05
C TYR A 117 -3.88 -9.20 3.72
N HIS A 118 -4.10 -8.45 4.80
CA HIS A 118 -3.04 -7.70 5.47
C HIS A 118 -3.22 -7.60 6.98
N GLY A 119 -2.11 -7.40 7.69
CA GLY A 119 -2.09 -7.21 9.13
C GLY A 119 -0.82 -7.73 9.81
N SER A 120 -0.67 -7.38 11.08
CA SER A 120 0.34 -7.96 12.00
C SER A 120 -0.20 -9.13 12.81
N GLU A 121 -1.53 -9.20 12.96
CA GLU A 121 -2.22 -10.17 13.83
C GLU A 121 -2.50 -11.49 13.10
N PHE A 122 -2.84 -12.53 13.88
CA PHE A 122 -3.27 -13.82 13.34
C PHE A 122 -4.52 -13.71 12.46
N VAL A 123 -5.50 -12.91 12.90
CA VAL A 123 -6.70 -12.62 12.12
C VAL A 123 -6.40 -11.44 11.20
N LEU A 124 -6.20 -11.73 9.93
CA LEU A 124 -5.90 -10.72 8.92
C LEU A 124 -7.13 -9.90 8.55
N ASN A 125 -6.91 -8.63 8.23
CA ASN A 125 -7.88 -7.78 7.57
C ASN A 125 -7.94 -8.11 6.08
N VAL A 126 -9.11 -7.89 5.46
CA VAL A 126 -9.30 -8.03 4.01
C VAL A 126 -9.75 -6.70 3.44
N SER A 127 -8.97 -6.14 2.52
CA SER A 127 -9.36 -4.99 1.72
C SER A 127 -9.78 -5.43 0.32
N VAL A 128 -10.94 -4.96 -0.13
CA VAL A 128 -11.56 -5.40 -1.37
C VAL A 128 -11.73 -4.22 -2.33
N PHE A 129 -11.25 -4.42 -3.55
CA PHE A 129 -11.28 -3.41 -4.61
C PHE A 129 -11.84 -4.02 -5.89
N ALA A 130 -12.83 -3.38 -6.50
CA ALA A 130 -13.35 -3.75 -7.81
C ALA A 130 -12.88 -2.75 -8.88
N PHE A 131 -12.33 -3.27 -9.95
CA PHE A 131 -11.81 -2.54 -11.11
C PHE A 131 -12.84 -2.49 -12.24
N GLU A 132 -12.65 -1.56 -13.17
CA GLU A 132 -13.46 -1.48 -14.38
C GLU A 132 -13.10 -2.59 -15.38
N LYS A 133 -11.80 -2.90 -15.50
CA LYS A 133 -11.25 -3.91 -16.40
C LYS A 133 -10.56 -5.02 -15.60
N SER A 134 -10.68 -6.26 -16.09
CA SER A 134 -9.99 -7.41 -15.47
C SER A 134 -8.48 -7.33 -15.68
N SER A 135 -8.02 -6.80 -16.83
CA SER A 135 -6.59 -6.57 -17.10
C SER A 135 -5.93 -5.72 -16.02
N ASP A 136 -6.61 -4.66 -15.59
CA ASP A 136 -6.08 -3.74 -14.58
C ASP A 136 -6.00 -4.46 -13.23
N CYS A 137 -7.04 -5.24 -12.88
CA CYS A 137 -7.05 -6.07 -11.68
C CYS A 137 -5.91 -7.11 -11.69
N ASP A 138 -5.67 -7.78 -12.82
CA ASP A 138 -4.60 -8.77 -12.98
C ASP A 138 -3.21 -8.14 -12.86
N CYS A 139 -3.00 -6.96 -13.47
CA CYS A 139 -1.77 -6.18 -13.30
C CYS A 139 -1.57 -5.80 -11.83
N TRP A 140 -2.61 -5.32 -11.15
CA TRP A 140 -2.54 -4.92 -9.75
C TRP A 140 -2.22 -6.09 -8.82
N VAL A 141 -2.86 -7.24 -9.02
CA VAL A 141 -2.56 -8.46 -8.24
C VAL A 141 -1.11 -8.88 -8.47
N SER A 142 -0.66 -8.95 -9.73
CA SER A 142 0.70 -9.38 -10.07
C SER A 142 1.76 -8.44 -9.50
N GLY A 143 1.56 -7.13 -9.63
CA GLY A 143 2.52 -6.15 -9.15
C GLY A 143 2.56 -6.04 -7.62
N LEU A 144 1.42 -6.16 -6.93
CA LEU A 144 1.42 -6.21 -5.45
C LEU A 144 2.04 -7.51 -4.91
N GLN A 145 1.86 -8.65 -5.59
CA GLN A 145 2.54 -9.91 -5.25
C GLN A 145 4.06 -9.76 -5.39
N TYR A 146 4.53 -9.20 -6.51
CA TYR A 146 5.94 -8.91 -6.74
C TYR A 146 6.51 -7.99 -5.64
N LEU A 147 5.85 -6.85 -5.40
CA LEU A 147 6.29 -5.89 -4.39
C LEU A 147 6.32 -6.47 -2.98
N ARG A 148 5.37 -7.37 -2.65
CA ARG A 148 5.34 -8.10 -1.37
C ARG A 148 6.55 -9.00 -1.23
N GLU A 149 6.87 -9.79 -2.25
CA GLU A 149 8.03 -10.69 -2.25
C GLU A 149 9.33 -9.92 -2.12
N GLU A 150 9.49 -8.85 -2.90
CA GLU A 150 10.66 -7.96 -2.82
C GLU A 150 10.78 -7.27 -1.44
N THR A 151 9.63 -6.90 -0.85
CA THR A 151 9.60 -6.30 0.49
C THR A 151 10.02 -7.31 1.57
N ALA A 152 9.67 -8.59 1.41
CA ALA A 152 10.06 -9.65 2.32
C ALA A 152 11.57 -9.97 2.25
N SER A 153 12.20 -9.80 1.08
CA SER A 153 13.64 -9.99 0.89
C SER A 153 14.48 -8.72 1.08
N THR A 154 13.86 -7.60 1.46
CA THR A 154 14.55 -6.31 1.60
C THR A 154 15.55 -6.34 2.77
N PRO A 155 16.83 -5.95 2.57
CA PRO A 155 17.81 -5.81 3.64
C PRO A 155 17.37 -4.83 4.75
N HIS A 156 17.73 -5.14 5.99
CA HIS A 156 17.37 -4.33 7.16
C HIS A 156 17.64 -2.81 7.01
N PRO A 157 18.78 -2.35 6.47
CA PRO A 157 19.03 -0.91 6.28
C PRO A 157 17.96 -0.21 5.44
N LEU A 158 17.52 -0.84 4.33
CA LEU A 158 16.47 -0.29 3.47
C LEU A 158 15.10 -0.29 4.16
N ILE A 159 14.83 -1.26 5.04
CA ILE A 159 13.60 -1.26 5.86
C ILE A 159 13.58 -0.03 6.78
N ILE A 160 14.71 0.27 7.42
CA ILE A 160 14.86 1.43 8.31
C ILE A 160 14.75 2.73 7.51
N GLU A 161 15.42 2.85 6.38
CA GLU A 161 15.34 4.02 5.49
C GLU A 161 13.89 4.31 5.08
N ARG A 162 13.17 3.30 4.59
CA ARG A 162 11.76 3.43 4.20
C ARG A 162 10.88 3.81 5.39
N TRP A 163 11.15 3.26 6.57
CA TRP A 163 10.42 3.63 7.79
C TRP A 163 10.66 5.09 8.19
N LEU A 164 11.92 5.55 8.16
CA LEU A 164 12.28 6.94 8.43
C LEU A 164 11.64 7.90 7.43
N ARG A 165 11.66 7.56 6.13
CA ARG A 165 11.00 8.36 5.07
C ARG A 165 9.50 8.53 5.33
N LYS A 166 8.81 7.47 5.78
CA LYS A 166 7.39 7.54 6.17
C LYS A 166 7.14 8.44 7.36
N GLU A 167 7.94 8.30 8.42
CA GLU A 167 7.82 9.19 9.58
C GLU A 167 8.12 10.64 9.18
N PHE A 168 9.13 10.87 8.34
CA PHE A 168 9.46 12.19 7.81
C PHE A 168 8.27 12.83 7.08
N TYR A 169 7.66 12.13 6.12
CA TYR A 169 6.48 12.65 5.41
C TYR A 169 5.27 12.88 6.30
N SER A 170 5.13 12.14 7.41
CA SER A 170 4.07 12.37 8.39
C SER A 170 4.28 13.63 9.24
N LEU A 171 5.50 14.16 9.29
CA LEU A 171 5.90 15.27 10.15
C LEU A 171 6.24 16.55 9.38
N CYS A 172 6.66 16.44 8.12
CA CYS A 172 7.07 17.57 7.32
C CYS A 172 5.88 18.41 6.86
N GLU A 173 6.11 19.71 6.64
CA GLU A 173 5.13 20.64 6.08
C GLU A 173 5.29 20.67 4.55
N PRO A 174 4.29 20.21 3.76
CA PRO A 174 4.30 20.43 2.32
C PRO A 174 4.02 21.92 2.01
N PRO A 175 4.64 22.52 0.97
CA PRO A 175 5.55 21.91 0.00
C PRO A 175 7.03 22.03 0.38
N SER A 176 7.36 22.70 1.49
CA SER A 176 8.75 23.00 1.86
C SER A 176 9.55 21.75 2.26
N LEU A 177 8.87 20.64 2.60
CA LEU A 177 9.49 19.41 3.09
C LEU A 177 10.46 19.68 4.24
N THR A 178 10.04 20.57 5.15
CA THR A 178 10.79 20.96 6.34
C THR A 178 10.09 20.46 7.60
N ILE A 179 10.87 20.18 8.64
CA ILE A 179 10.37 19.83 9.98
C ILE A 179 10.89 20.85 10.98
N SER A 180 9.99 21.42 11.79
CA SER A 180 10.41 22.31 12.88
C SER A 180 11.16 21.53 13.97
N VAL A 181 12.17 22.16 14.58
CA VAL A 181 12.97 21.56 15.67
C VAL A 181 12.09 21.06 16.83
N LYS A 182 10.96 21.74 17.08
CA LYS A 182 9.98 21.33 18.09
C LYS A 182 9.35 19.97 17.74
N VAL A 183 8.90 19.79 16.51
CA VAL A 183 8.30 18.54 16.02
C VAL A 183 9.35 17.43 15.98
N LEU A 184 10.55 17.72 15.48
CA LEU A 184 11.66 16.78 15.45
C LEU A 184 12.04 16.27 16.86
N LYS A 185 12.08 17.17 17.85
CA LYS A 185 12.35 16.80 19.24
C LYS A 185 11.30 15.82 19.78
N LEU A 186 10.03 16.08 19.51
CA LEU A 186 8.93 15.20 19.94
C LEU A 186 9.02 13.84 19.25
N PHE A 187 9.34 13.80 17.96
CA PHE A 187 9.58 12.55 17.23
C PHE A 187 10.69 11.72 17.88
N ILE A 188 11.87 12.32 18.13
CA ILE A 188 13.01 11.62 18.74
C ILE A 188 12.64 11.09 20.14
N GLN A 189 11.99 11.90 20.97
CA GLN A 189 11.69 11.52 22.34
C GLN A 189 10.54 10.52 22.46
N GLN A 190 9.50 10.63 21.64
CA GLN A 190 8.28 9.84 21.79
C GLN A 190 8.25 8.63 20.86
N ARG A 191 8.73 8.77 19.62
CA ARG A 191 8.66 7.72 18.59
C ARG A 191 9.92 6.88 18.60
N LEU A 192 11.10 7.50 18.66
CA LEU A 192 12.38 6.78 18.80
C LEU A 192 12.73 6.43 20.25
N GLN A 193 11.97 6.95 21.22
CA GLN A 193 12.21 6.74 22.66
C GLN A 193 13.63 7.14 23.10
N CYS A 194 14.23 8.12 22.43
CA CYS A 194 15.59 8.60 22.69
C CYS A 194 15.56 9.92 23.48
N LYS A 195 16.29 9.97 24.60
CA LYS A 195 16.40 11.19 25.41
C LYS A 195 17.37 12.17 24.76
N ILE A 196 16.88 13.37 24.44
CA ILE A 196 17.70 14.47 23.94
C ILE A 196 17.32 15.80 24.60
N SER A 197 18.33 16.60 24.96
CA SER A 197 18.13 17.97 25.48
C SER A 197 17.85 18.94 24.32
N SER A 198 17.21 20.09 24.58
CA SER A 198 17.00 21.09 23.52
C SER A 198 18.32 21.60 22.94
N LYS A 199 19.32 21.79 23.81
CA LYS A 199 20.66 22.27 23.41
C LYS A 199 21.37 21.24 22.52
N GLY A 200 21.36 19.96 22.92
CA GLY A 200 21.98 18.89 22.12
C GLY A 200 21.31 18.72 20.76
N LEU A 201 19.99 18.89 20.68
CA LEU A 201 19.29 18.86 19.38
C LEU A 201 19.67 20.05 18.49
N GLN A 202 19.78 21.26 19.03
CA GLN A 202 20.19 22.44 18.27
C GLN A 202 21.61 22.27 17.71
N GLU A 203 22.53 21.72 18.51
CA GLU A 203 23.90 21.41 18.07
C GLU A 203 23.88 20.41 16.90
N LEU A 204 23.11 19.32 16.99
CA LEU A 204 23.00 18.33 15.91
C LEU A 204 22.41 18.90 14.61
N VAL A 205 21.42 19.80 14.71
CA VAL A 205 20.78 20.40 13.53
C VAL A 205 21.68 21.45 12.87
N ASN A 206 22.42 22.24 13.66
CA ASN A 206 23.31 23.28 13.17
C ASN A 206 24.58 22.76 12.47
N VAL A 207 24.96 21.50 12.74
CA VAL A 207 26.08 20.81 12.06
C VAL A 207 25.71 20.34 10.64
N SER A 208 24.58 20.84 10.10
CA SER A 208 23.95 20.45 8.84
C SER A 208 23.23 19.11 8.97
N PHE A 209 21.92 19.18 9.14
CA PHE A 209 21.03 18.03 9.01
C PHE A 209 20.40 18.09 7.61
N ASP A 210 21.13 17.61 6.59
CA ASP A 210 20.54 17.51 5.26
C ASP A 210 19.75 16.19 5.17
N LEU A 211 18.43 16.32 5.25
CA LEU A 211 17.52 15.20 5.05
C LEU A 211 17.61 14.61 3.64
N ARG A 212 18.15 15.35 2.67
CA ARG A 212 18.43 14.85 1.32
C ARG A 212 19.64 13.91 1.28
N LEU A 213 20.51 13.92 2.29
CA LEU A 213 21.61 12.96 2.40
C LEU A 213 21.18 11.61 3.00
N MET A 214 19.94 11.50 3.49
CA MET A 214 19.32 10.23 3.90
C MET A 214 18.33 9.67 2.86
N LEU A 215 17.99 10.44 1.82
CA LEU A 215 17.02 10.08 0.77
C LEU A 215 17.72 9.71 -0.53
#